data_AF-A0A7K2ZCZ8-F1
#
_entry.id   AF-A0A7K2ZCZ8-F1
#
_cell.length_a   1.000
_cell.length_b   1.000
_cell.length_c   1.000
_cell.angle_alpha   90.00
_cell.angle_beta   90.00
_cell.angle_gamma   90.00
#
_symmetry.space_group_name_H-M   'P 1'
#
loop_
_entity.id
_entity.type
_entity.pdbx_description
1 polymer ?
#
loop_
_entity_poly.entity_id
_entity_poly.type
_entity_poly.pdbx_seq_one_letter_code
_entity_poly.pdbx_strand_id
1 'polypeptide(L)' 'DPADLARNPADCAYAVEQLLDAVERLTRAAGSAALSDGSPLERIWRDLHSLSSHVALRFDPAAVAYGARLLELSGGPDSR' A
#
# COMPACT_ATOMS: atom_id res chain seq x y z
N ASP A 1 -10.25 -18.14 4.51
CA ASP A 1 -9.09 -19.01 4.82
C ASP A 1 -8.11 -18.25 5.72
N PRO A 2 -7.42 -18.84 6.71
CA PRO A 2 -6.30 -18.20 7.41
C PRO A 2 -5.27 -17.50 6.49
N ALA A 3 -5.07 -17.97 5.26
CA ALA A 3 -4.24 -17.28 4.26
C ALA A 3 -4.85 -15.94 3.80
N ASP A 4 -6.18 -15.88 3.64
CA ASP A 4 -6.88 -14.65 3.24
C ASP A 4 -6.75 -13.54 4.29
N LEU A 5 -6.64 -13.90 5.57
CA LEU A 5 -6.49 -12.95 6.68
C LEU A 5 -5.18 -12.18 6.60
N ALA A 6 -4.10 -12.82 6.14
CA ALA A 6 -2.80 -12.17 5.93
C ALA A 6 -2.70 -11.53 4.53
N ARG A 7 -3.35 -12.12 3.53
CA ARG A 7 -3.37 -11.61 2.16
C ARG A 7 -4.06 -10.25 2.06
N ASN A 8 -5.26 -10.12 2.62
CA ASN A 8 -6.06 -8.90 2.51
C ASN A 8 -5.30 -7.62 2.94
N PRO A 9 -4.68 -7.55 4.13
CA PRO A 9 -3.90 -6.37 4.51
C PRO A 9 -2.66 -6.15 3.62
N ALA A 10 -2.01 -7.21 3.13
CA ALA A 10 -0.88 -7.08 2.20
C ALA A 10 -1.31 -6.51 0.85
N ASP A 11 -2.42 -7.00 0.29
CA ASP A 11 -3.00 -6.50 -0.96
C ASP A 11 -3.45 -5.03 -0.80
N CYS A 12 -4.08 -4.67 0.32
CA CYS A 12 -4.46 -3.28 0.60
C CYS A 12 -3.23 -2.35 0.73
N ALA A 13 -2.21 -2.77 1.46
CA ALA A 13 -0.98 -1.98 1.62
C ALA A 13 -0.26 -1.81 0.28
N TYR A 14 -0.19 -2.87 -0.52
CA TYR A 14 0.37 -2.79 -1.87
C TYR A 14 -0.44 -1.84 -2.77
N ALA A 15 -1.77 -1.90 -2.70
CA ALA A 15 -2.61 -0.98 -3.47
C ALA A 15 -2.35 0.50 -3.11
N VAL A 16 -2.08 0.81 -1.84
CA VAL A 16 -1.72 2.18 -1.41
C VAL A 16 -0.39 2.64 -2.00
N GLU A 17 0.64 1.78 -2.03
CA GLU A 17 1.90 2.08 -2.71
C GLU A 17 1.69 2.41 -4.20
N GLN A 18 0.87 1.60 -4.89
CA GLN A 18 0.56 1.83 -6.30
C GLN A 18 -0.23 3.15 -6.51
N LEU A 19 -1.14 3.50 -5.60
CA LEU A 19 -1.91 4.74 -5.64
C LEU A 19 -1.03 5.96 -5.37
N LEU A 20 -0.10 5.88 -4.42
CA LEU A 20 0.90 6.93 -4.16
C LEU A 20 1.71 7.20 -5.43
N ASP A 21 2.25 6.14 -6.04
CA ASP A 21 3.02 6.23 -7.28
C ASP A 21 2.23 6.90 -8.41
N ALA A 22 0.96 6.52 -8.57
CA ALA A 22 0.08 7.10 -9.57
C ALA A 22 -0.19 8.59 -9.29
N VAL A 23 -0.46 8.97 -8.04
CA VAL A 23 -0.77 10.34 -7.67
C VAL A 23 0.46 11.24 -7.71
N GLU A 24 1.65 10.74 -7.40
CA GLU A 24 2.91 11.44 -7.64
C GLU A 24 3.13 11.76 -9.13
N ARG A 25 2.83 10.80 -10.02
CA ARG A 25 2.91 11.02 -11.48
C ARG A 25 1.90 12.05 -11.95
N LEU A 26 0.65 11.98 -11.47
CA LEU A 26 -0.39 12.95 -11.82
C LEU A 26 -0.06 14.37 -11.32
N THR A 27 0.40 14.49 -10.08
CA THR A 27 0.81 15.78 -9.49
C THR A 27 1.93 16.41 -10.30
N ARG A 28 2.94 15.62 -10.68
CA ARG A 28 4.07 16.08 -11.50
C ARG A 28 3.63 16.50 -12.92
N ALA A 29 2.71 15.78 -13.52
CA ALA A 29 2.17 16.09 -14.85
C ALA A 29 1.31 17.36 -14.86
N ALA A 30 0.52 17.59 -13.81
CA ALA A 30 -0.32 18.78 -13.67
C ALA A 30 0.47 20.04 -13.23
N GLY A 31 1.70 19.88 -12.73
CA GLY A 31 2.57 20.97 -12.30
C GLY A 31 2.06 21.65 -11.02
N SER A 32 2.49 22.89 -10.78
CA SER A 32 2.17 23.60 -9.52
C SER A 32 0.67 23.80 -9.30
N ALA A 33 -0.15 23.85 -10.35
CA ALA A 33 -1.60 23.95 -10.26
C ALA A 33 -2.24 22.75 -9.54
N ALA A 34 -1.56 21.59 -9.53
CA ALA A 34 -2.01 20.40 -8.81
C ALA A 34 -2.15 20.65 -7.31
N LEU A 35 -1.31 21.54 -6.75
CA LEU A 35 -1.22 21.84 -5.31
C LEU A 35 -1.89 23.18 -4.93
N SER A 36 -2.59 23.82 -5.86
CA SER A 36 -3.37 25.02 -5.56
C SER A 36 -4.56 24.71 -4.66
N ASP A 37 -4.92 25.67 -3.80
CA ASP A 37 -6.13 25.56 -2.97
C ASP A 37 -7.38 25.32 -3.85
N GLY A 38 -8.23 24.40 -3.42
CA GLY A 38 -9.41 23.95 -4.18
C GLY A 38 -9.14 22.96 -5.32
N SER A 39 -7.88 22.62 -5.63
CA SER A 39 -7.56 21.55 -6.57
C SER A 39 -8.02 20.19 -6.03
N PRO A 40 -8.75 19.37 -6.80
CA PRO A 40 -9.05 18.00 -6.39
C PRO A 40 -7.79 17.16 -6.17
N LEU A 41 -6.72 17.45 -6.92
CA LEU A 41 -5.45 16.73 -6.88
C LEU A 41 -4.69 17.01 -5.57
N GLU A 42 -4.78 18.24 -5.05
CA GLU A 42 -4.20 18.63 -3.76
C GLU A 42 -4.79 17.82 -2.61
N ARG A 43 -6.12 17.68 -2.59
CA ARG A 43 -6.82 16.85 -1.60
C ARG A 43 -6.43 15.38 -1.71
N ILE A 44 -6.49 14.81 -2.92
CA ILE A 44 -6.15 13.40 -3.15
C ILE A 44 -4.70 13.10 -2.73
N TRP A 45 -3.77 13.99 -3.07
CA TRP A 45 -2.36 13.86 -2.72
C TRP A 45 -2.17 13.83 -1.20
N ARG A 46 -2.77 14.77 -0.46
CA ARG A 46 -2.71 14.80 1.01
C ARG A 46 -3.35 13.58 1.65
N ASP A 47 -4.50 13.16 1.14
CA ASP A 47 -5.25 12.03 1.69
C ASP A 47 -4.45 10.73 1.55
N LEU A 48 -3.84 10.46 0.38
CA LEU A 48 -3.02 9.27 0.17
C LEU A 48 -1.71 9.29 0.96
N HIS A 49 -1.05 10.44 1.10
CA HIS A 49 0.14 10.57 1.95
C HIS A 49 -0.19 10.34 3.43
N SER A 50 -1.37 10.80 3.87
CA SER A 50 -1.83 10.52 5.22
C SER A 50 -2.16 9.03 5.38
N LEU A 51 -2.84 8.44 4.40
CA LEU A 51 -3.24 7.03 4.40
C LEU A 51 -2.04 6.08 4.40
N SER A 52 -0.99 6.37 3.65
CA SER A 52 0.22 5.53 3.59
C SER A 52 1.00 5.48 4.90
N SER A 53 0.86 6.51 5.73
CA SER A 53 1.44 6.52 7.08
C SER A 53 0.68 5.65 8.07
N HIS A 54 -0.55 5.22 7.74
CA HIS A 54 -1.39 4.44 8.64
C HIS A 54 -0.79 3.04 8.86
N VAL A 55 -0.64 2.63 10.12
CA VAL A 55 0.03 1.37 10.50
C VAL A 55 -0.54 0.12 9.80
N ALA A 56 -1.86 0.09 9.56
CA ALA A 56 -2.54 -1.01 8.87
C ALA A 56 -2.25 -1.10 7.37
N LEU A 57 -1.68 -0.04 6.78
CA LEU A 57 -1.44 0.10 5.33
C LEU A 57 0.04 0.26 5.00
N ARG A 58 0.93 0.04 5.97
CA ARG A 58 2.36 -0.03 5.72
C ARG A 58 2.69 -1.34 5.01
N PHE A 59 3.32 -1.25 3.84
CA PHE A 59 3.61 -2.42 3.00
C PHE A 59 4.55 -3.42 3.68
N ASP A 60 5.70 -2.97 4.17
CA ASP A 60 6.72 -3.84 4.79
C ASP A 60 6.15 -4.85 5.81
N PRO A 61 5.47 -4.43 6.91
CA PRO A 61 4.95 -5.38 7.88
C PRO A 61 3.85 -6.29 7.33
N ALA A 62 2.98 -5.78 6.44
CA ALA A 62 1.89 -6.55 5.86
C ALA A 62 2.41 -7.63 4.88
N ALA A 63 3.38 -7.27 4.04
CA ALA A 63 4.02 -8.17 3.09
C ALA A 63 4.82 -9.27 3.80
N VAL A 64 5.54 -8.94 4.88
CA VAL A 64 6.27 -9.93 5.71
C VAL A 64 5.30 -10.93 6.33
N ALA A 65 4.20 -10.46 6.92
CA ALA A 65 3.20 -11.33 7.51
C ALA A 65 2.57 -12.29 6.48
N TYR A 66 2.22 -11.79 5.30
CA TYR A 66 1.68 -12.63 4.23
C TYR A 66 2.71 -13.61 3.67
N GLY A 67 3.95 -13.16 3.45
CA GLY A 67 5.05 -14.01 2.99
C GLY A 67 5.35 -15.16 3.96
N ALA A 68 5.37 -14.90 5.27
CA ALA A 68 5.53 -15.94 6.28
C ALA A 68 4.43 -17.00 6.19
N ARG A 69 3.17 -16.59 6.01
CA ARG A 69 2.05 -17.53 5.82
C ARG A 69 2.20 -18.36 4.54
N LEU A 70 2.66 -17.78 3.44
CA LEU A 70 2.91 -18.54 2.21
C LEU A 70 4.01 -19.60 2.39
N LEU A 71 5.08 -19.28 3.13
CA LEU A 71 6.16 -20.22 3.42
C LEU A 71 5.70 -21.37 4.32
N GLU A 72 4.88 -21.09 5.33
CA GLU A 72 4.27 -22.12 6.20
C GLU A 72 3.39 -23.07 5.39
N LEU A 73 2.54 -22.54 4.51
CA LEU A 73 1.68 -23.34 3.63
C LEU A 73 2.45 -24.14 2.59
N SER A 74 3.63 -23.65 2.18
CA SER A 74 4.49 -24.33 1.20
C SER A 74 5.35 -25.45 1.82
N GLY A 75 5.20 -25.72 3.12
CA GLY A 75 5.98 -26.73 3.84
C GLY A 75 7.39 -26.25 4.16
N GLY A 76 7.51 -25.10 4.83
CA GLY A 76 8.77 -24.44 5.23
C GLY A 76 9.87 -25.37 5.80
N PRO A 77 11.10 -24.87 6.02
CA PRO A 77 12.35 -25.65 6.08
C PRO A 77 12.47 -26.80 7.12
N ASP A 78 11.43 -27.12 7.87
CA ASP A 78 11.33 -28.22 8.86
C ASP A 78 10.40 -29.37 8.41
N SER A 79 10.10 -29.50 7.13
CA SER A 79 9.31 -30.62 6.58
C SER A 79 10.13 -31.90 6.29
N ARG A 80 11.27 -32.11 6.99
CA ARG A 80 12.07 -33.34 6.95
C ARG A 80 12.32 -33.93 8.33
#